data_AF-A0A971E739-F1
#
_entry.id   AF-A0A971E739-F1
#
_cell.length_a   1.000
_cell.length_b   1.000
_cell.length_c   1.000
_cell.angle_alpha   90.00
_cell.angle_beta   90.00
_cell.angle_gamma   90.00
#
_symmetry.space_group_name_H-M   'P 1'
#
loop_
_entity.id
_entity.type
_entity.pdbx_description
1 polymer ?
#
loop_
_entity_poly.entity_id
_entity_poly.type
_entity_poly.pdbx_seq_one_letter_code
_entity_poly.pdbx_strand_id
1 'polypeptide(L)'
;MASSYAVSAGLTEADPRPIRLMLDGRLLPEDIAAVMVDGVLMVPVAPLVDALGGEFEYDVENGLALISFAAHRPAAEPRQSSQQTTEEGAILVFVAKTGDRYHLQGCRYLSSGGEAVTLDAAEQRGYVPCKVCNPPKRSLE
;
A
#
# COMPACT_ATOMS: atom_id res chain seq x y z
N MET A 1 -17.93 23.57 -40.55
CA MET A 1 -18.79 22.63 -39.82
C MET A 1 -18.32 22.61 -38.38
N ALA A 2 -18.95 23.38 -37.50
CA ALA A 2 -18.64 23.38 -36.08
C ALA A 2 -19.50 22.30 -35.42
N SER A 3 -18.87 21.22 -34.96
CA SER A 3 -19.54 20.17 -34.21
C SER A 3 -19.66 20.62 -32.76
N SER A 4 -20.81 21.18 -32.40
CA SER A 4 -21.13 21.52 -31.01
C SER A 4 -21.53 20.24 -30.27
N TYR A 5 -20.66 19.77 -29.39
CA TYR A 5 -21.03 18.77 -28.38
C TYR A 5 -21.99 19.43 -27.39
N ALA A 6 -23.29 19.21 -27.58
CA ALA A 6 -24.30 19.49 -26.57
C ALA A 6 -24.29 18.34 -25.56
N VAL A 7 -23.71 18.58 -24.38
CA VAL A 7 -23.91 17.71 -23.22
C VAL A 7 -25.31 18.00 -22.70
N SER A 8 -26.26 17.14 -23.06
CA SER A 8 -27.59 17.13 -22.44
C SER A 8 -27.41 16.65 -21.00
N ALA A 9 -27.50 17.57 -20.04
CA ALA A 9 -27.67 17.21 -18.64
C ALA A 9 -29.07 16.60 -18.48
N GLY A 10 -29.19 15.31 -18.78
CA GLY A 10 -30.38 14.52 -18.48
C GLY A 10 -30.51 14.41 -16.98
N LEU A 11 -31.65 14.81 -16.43
CA LEU A 11 -32.00 14.55 -15.05
C LEU A 11 -32.21 13.04 -14.91
N THR A 12 -31.32 12.35 -14.21
CA THR A 12 -31.48 10.92 -13.92
C THR A 12 -32.60 10.76 -12.88
N GLU A 13 -33.75 10.22 -13.28
CA GLU A 13 -34.83 9.84 -12.37
C GLU A 13 -34.43 8.56 -11.62
N ALA A 14 -34.25 8.66 -10.30
CA ALA A 14 -34.07 7.49 -9.45
C ALA A 14 -35.42 6.72 -9.35
N ASP A 15 -35.40 5.39 -9.54
CA ASP A 15 -36.57 4.54 -9.27
C ASP A 15 -36.99 4.70 -7.80
N PRO A 16 -38.22 5.17 -7.50
CA PRO A 16 -38.63 5.50 -6.14
C PRO A 16 -38.93 4.27 -5.27
N ARG A 17 -38.89 3.05 -5.84
CA ARG A 17 -39.15 1.83 -5.07
C ARG A 17 -37.96 1.50 -4.18
N PRO A 18 -38.19 1.18 -2.89
CA PRO A 18 -37.11 0.80 -1.99
C PRO A 18 -36.44 -0.49 -2.47
N ILE A 19 -35.14 -0.43 -2.71
CA ILE A 19 -34.33 -1.57 -3.13
C ILE A 19 -33.86 -2.31 -1.88
N ARG A 20 -34.34 -3.53 -1.71
CA ARG A 20 -33.94 -4.40 -0.59
C ARG A 20 -32.61 -5.08 -0.92
N LEU A 21 -31.64 -5.00 0.00
CA LEU A 21 -30.32 -5.60 -0.13
C LEU A 21 -30.21 -6.84 0.74
N MET A 22 -29.69 -7.93 0.19
CA MET A 22 -29.43 -9.19 0.91
C MET A 22 -27.95 -9.54 0.80
N LEU A 23 -27.28 -9.74 1.94
CA LEU A 23 -25.87 -10.15 2.01
C LEU A 23 -25.76 -11.43 2.81
N ASP A 24 -25.19 -12.48 2.23
CA ASP A 24 -25.01 -13.79 2.88
C ASP A 24 -26.29 -14.33 3.54
N GLY A 25 -27.44 -14.12 2.88
CA GLY A 25 -28.76 -14.54 3.37
C GLY A 25 -29.36 -13.66 4.47
N ARG A 26 -28.72 -12.54 4.82
CA ARG A 26 -29.23 -11.54 5.76
C ARG A 26 -29.75 -10.32 5.01
N LEU A 27 -30.98 -9.93 5.32
CA LEU A 27 -31.56 -8.69 4.82
C LEU A 27 -30.88 -7.52 5.53
N LEU A 28 -30.33 -6.59 4.77
CA LEU A 28 -29.79 -5.36 5.31
C LEU A 28 -30.92 -4.43 5.80
N PRO A 29 -30.64 -3.54 6.77
CA PRO A 29 -31.57 -2.51 7.21
C PRO A 29 -32.21 -1.72 6.06
N GLU A 30 -33.52 -1.44 6.18
CA GLU A 30 -34.32 -0.77 5.13
C GLU A 30 -34.00 0.73 4.98
N ASP A 31 -33.23 1.32 5.89
CA ASP A 31 -32.73 2.70 5.83
C ASP A 31 -31.49 2.87 4.93
N ILE A 32 -30.96 1.77 4.38
CA ILE A 32 -29.89 1.79 3.39
C ILE A 32 -30.49 2.01 2.00
N ALA A 33 -30.44 3.26 1.54
CA ALA A 33 -30.98 3.66 0.23
C ALA A 33 -30.03 3.27 -0.92
N ALA A 34 -30.23 2.08 -1.49
CA ALA A 34 -29.70 1.77 -2.81
C ALA A 34 -30.57 2.42 -3.89
N VAL A 35 -29.94 2.94 -4.94
CA VAL A 35 -30.59 3.72 -6.01
C VAL A 35 -30.14 3.25 -7.38
N MET A 36 -31.03 3.30 -8.37
CA MET A 36 -30.68 3.08 -9.78
C MET A 36 -30.29 4.41 -10.42
N VAL A 37 -29.07 4.48 -10.98
CA VAL A 37 -28.55 5.65 -11.71
C VAL A 37 -28.13 5.17 -13.08
N ASP A 38 -28.78 5.66 -14.14
CA ASP A 38 -28.49 5.32 -15.54
C ASP A 38 -28.43 3.80 -15.81
N GLY A 39 -29.31 3.03 -15.14
CA GLY A 39 -29.35 1.56 -15.24
C GLY A 39 -28.31 0.82 -14.38
N VAL A 40 -27.53 1.54 -13.58
CA VAL A 40 -26.55 0.97 -12.63
C VAL A 40 -27.11 1.03 -11.22
N LEU A 41 -27.06 -0.10 -10.50
CA LEU A 41 -27.42 -0.16 -9.10
C LEU A 41 -26.27 0.41 -8.25
N MET A 42 -26.51 1.55 -7.63
CA MET A 42 -25.61 2.18 -6.68
C MET A 42 -26.02 1.74 -5.27
N VAL A 43 -25.07 1.16 -4.53
CA VAL A 43 -25.30 0.69 -3.16
C VAL A 43 -24.34 1.41 -2.22
N PRO A 44 -24.81 1.92 -1.06
CA PRO A 44 -23.93 2.48 -0.05
C PRO A 44 -22.87 1.46 0.38
N VAL A 45 -21.61 1.76 0.12
CA VAL A 45 -20.49 0.83 0.37
C VAL A 45 -20.25 0.60 1.86
N ALA A 46 -20.41 1.63 2.71
CA ALA A 46 -20.12 1.51 4.14
C ALA A 46 -21.00 0.46 4.85
N PRO A 47 -22.34 0.44 4.70
CA PRO A 47 -23.18 -0.62 5.28
C PRO A 47 -22.90 -2.02 4.75
N LEU A 48 -22.50 -2.14 3.48
CA LEU A 48 -22.10 -3.43 2.91
C LEU A 48 -20.84 -3.97 3.60
N VAL A 49 -19.84 -3.11 3.76
CA VAL A 49 -18.56 -3.47 4.36
C VAL A 49 -18.73 -3.81 5.84
N ASP A 50 -19.52 -3.04 6.59
CA ASP A 50 -19.85 -3.33 7.99
C ASP A 50 -20.57 -4.67 8.15
N ALA A 51 -21.59 -4.94 7.31
CA ALA A 51 -22.33 -6.19 7.35
C ALA A 51 -21.49 -7.44 7.04
N LEU A 52 -20.42 -7.27 6.26
CA LEU A 52 -19.43 -8.29 5.93
C LEU A 52 -18.28 -8.36 6.96
N GLY A 53 -18.29 -7.52 8.00
CA GLY A 53 -17.26 -7.46 9.03
C GLY A 53 -15.93 -6.88 8.53
N GLY A 54 -15.99 -5.93 7.60
CA GLY A 54 -14.85 -5.18 7.08
C GLY A 54 -14.75 -3.75 7.60
N GLU A 55 -13.72 -3.05 7.15
CA GLU A 55 -13.46 -1.64 7.44
C GLU A 55 -13.46 -0.85 6.11
N PHE A 56 -14.04 0.35 6.11
CA PHE A 56 -14.12 1.24 4.95
C PHE A 56 -13.63 2.63 5.32
N GLU A 57 -12.76 3.21 4.48
CA GLU A 57 -12.27 4.57 4.58
C GLU A 57 -12.27 5.23 3.20
N TYR A 58 -12.62 6.51 3.13
CA TYR A 58 -12.60 7.28 1.88
C TYR A 58 -11.62 8.45 2.01
N ASP A 59 -10.55 8.38 1.25
CA ASP A 59 -9.60 9.45 1.05
C ASP A 59 -10.15 10.40 -0.03
N VAL A 60 -10.67 11.55 0.41
CA VAL A 60 -11.25 12.57 -0.46
C VAL A 60 -10.19 13.23 -1.34
N GLU A 61 -8.96 13.39 -0.83
CA GLU A 61 -7.88 14.10 -1.54
C GLU A 61 -7.38 13.29 -2.73
N ASN A 62 -7.24 11.98 -2.53
CA ASN A 62 -6.77 11.06 -3.56
C ASN A 62 -7.91 10.38 -4.33
N GLY A 63 -9.17 10.61 -3.92
CA GLY A 63 -10.34 9.95 -4.49
C GLY A 63 -10.32 8.44 -4.30
N LEU A 64 -9.70 7.94 -3.22
CA LEU A 64 -9.44 6.51 -3.00
C LEU A 64 -10.38 5.94 -1.93
N ALA A 65 -11.15 4.92 -2.32
CA ALA A 65 -11.94 4.10 -1.40
C ALA A 65 -11.11 2.90 -0.93
N LEU A 66 -10.77 2.87 0.36
CA LEU A 66 -10.08 1.77 1.02
C LEU A 66 -11.09 0.83 1.67
N ILE A 67 -11.01 -0.46 1.35
CA ILE A 67 -11.88 -1.51 1.90
C ILE A 67 -11.00 -2.65 2.39
N SER A 68 -11.18 -3.07 3.63
CA SER A 68 -10.40 -4.14 4.28
C SER A 68 -11.35 -5.17 4.89
N PHE A 69 -11.00 -6.45 4.82
CA PHE A 69 -11.75 -7.53 5.48
C PHE A 69 -10.77 -8.40 6.26
N ALA A 70 -11.12 -8.89 7.45
CA ALA A 70 -10.23 -9.70 8.28
C ALA A 70 -9.69 -10.97 7.57
N ALA A 71 -10.46 -11.54 6.63
CA ALA A 71 -10.07 -12.70 5.82
C ALA A 71 -9.32 -12.34 4.51
N HIS A 72 -9.32 -11.06 4.12
CA HIS A 72 -8.53 -10.47 3.05
C HIS A 72 -7.75 -9.28 3.59
N ARG A 73 -7.03 -9.49 4.70
CA ARG A 73 -5.75 -8.81 4.85
C ARG A 73 -5.01 -9.24 3.58
N PRO A 74 -4.70 -8.39 2.58
CA PRO A 74 -3.53 -8.70 1.78
C PRO A 74 -2.50 -9.03 2.85
N ALA A 75 -1.84 -10.20 2.77
CA ALA A 75 -0.64 -10.40 3.57
C ALA A 75 0.10 -9.09 3.38
N ALA A 76 0.08 -8.25 4.42
CA ALA A 76 0.75 -6.98 4.36
C ALA A 76 2.14 -7.49 4.05
N GLU A 77 2.63 -7.19 2.85
CA GLU A 77 4.05 -7.27 2.57
C GLU A 77 4.68 -6.79 3.86
N PRO A 78 5.49 -7.65 4.51
CA PRO A 78 5.90 -7.47 5.89
C PRO A 78 6.29 -6.02 5.94
N ARG A 79 5.52 -5.18 6.68
CA ARG A 79 5.75 -3.74 6.72
C ARG A 79 7.23 -3.64 6.90
N GLN A 80 7.92 -3.27 5.82
CA GLN A 80 9.36 -3.30 5.84
C GLN A 80 9.65 -2.27 6.88
N SER A 81 10.17 -2.83 7.97
CA SER A 81 10.76 -2.21 9.11
C SER A 81 10.76 -0.71 8.95
N SER A 82 9.97 -0.04 9.78
CA SER A 82 10.27 1.26 10.31
C SER A 82 11.25 2.04 9.44
N GLN A 83 10.76 3.07 8.76
CA GLN A 83 11.57 4.28 8.64
C GLN A 83 11.91 4.71 10.08
N GLN A 84 12.86 4.03 10.71
CA GLN A 84 13.79 4.66 11.60
C GLN A 84 14.54 5.59 10.66
N THR A 85 14.00 6.79 10.53
CA THR A 85 14.78 7.99 10.76
C THR A 85 15.60 7.78 12.04
N THR A 86 16.66 6.98 11.93
CA THR A 86 17.83 7.20 12.76
C THR A 86 18.40 8.47 12.20
N GLU A 87 18.39 9.44 13.08
CA GLU A 87 18.79 10.81 12.85
C GLU A 87 20.16 10.86 12.16
N GLU A 88 20.29 11.78 11.20
CA GLU A 88 21.55 12.22 10.58
C GLU A 88 22.26 11.21 9.63
N GLY A 89 21.82 11.17 8.36
CA GLY A 89 22.71 10.91 7.21
C GLY A 89 23.48 9.58 7.14
N ALA A 90 23.18 8.61 8.01
CA ALA A 90 23.93 7.38 8.09
C ALA A 90 23.63 6.45 6.89
N ILE A 91 24.65 6.23 6.05
CA ILE A 91 24.59 5.26 4.95
C ILE A 91 24.53 3.84 5.53
N LEU A 92 23.51 3.07 5.15
CA LEU A 92 23.36 1.66 5.53
C LEU A 92 24.05 0.75 4.51
N VAL A 93 24.82 -0.22 5.01
CA VAL A 93 25.48 -1.27 4.24
C VAL A 93 25.15 -2.64 4.83
N PHE A 94 25.37 -3.71 4.05
CA PHE A 94 25.00 -5.07 4.43
C PHE A 94 26.24 -5.94 4.64
N VAL A 95 26.34 -6.61 5.77
CA VAL A 95 27.41 -7.56 6.08
C VAL A 95 26.87 -8.98 5.96
N ALA A 96 27.50 -9.81 5.16
CA ALA A 96 27.11 -11.22 5.03
C ALA A 96 27.44 -11.98 6.32
N LYS A 97 26.67 -13.03 6.64
CA LYS A 97 26.92 -13.90 7.82
C LYS A 97 28.32 -14.54 7.81
N THR A 98 28.94 -14.65 6.65
CA THR A 98 30.26 -15.22 6.44
C THR A 98 31.11 -14.28 5.60
N GLY A 99 32.26 -13.88 6.14
CA GLY A 99 33.27 -13.11 5.45
C GLY A 99 33.46 -11.70 5.99
N ASP A 100 34.60 -11.10 5.63
CA ASP A 100 35.07 -9.83 6.19
C ASP A 100 34.72 -8.65 5.29
N ARG A 101 33.60 -8.72 4.57
CA ARG A 101 33.20 -7.70 3.57
C ARG A 101 31.80 -7.16 3.79
N TYR A 102 31.65 -5.85 3.54
CA TYR A 102 30.35 -5.20 3.45
C TYR A 102 29.92 -5.01 1.99
N HIS A 103 28.60 -4.98 1.77
CA HIS A 103 27.92 -5.08 0.49
C HIS A 103 26.78 -4.05 0.37
N LEU A 104 26.31 -3.80 -0.86
CA LEU A 104 25.04 -3.11 -1.13
C LEU A 104 23.87 -4.11 -1.14
N GLN A 105 22.66 -3.58 -0.93
CA GLN A 105 21.42 -4.33 -1.12
C GLN A 105 21.37 -4.88 -2.56
N GLY A 106 21.29 -6.20 -2.71
CA GLY A 106 21.26 -6.86 -4.03
C GLY A 106 22.59 -7.36 -4.57
N CYS A 107 23.68 -7.34 -3.79
CA CYS A 107 24.91 -8.01 -4.21
C CYS A 107 24.68 -9.51 -4.41
N ARG A 108 25.16 -10.09 -5.53
CA ARG A 108 25.07 -11.54 -5.81
C ARG A 108 25.64 -12.42 -4.69
N TYR A 109 26.61 -11.92 -3.94
CA TYR A 109 27.22 -12.64 -2.81
C TYR A 109 26.46 -12.46 -1.48
N LEU A 110 25.43 -11.61 -1.45
CA LEU A 110 24.54 -11.37 -0.30
C LEU A 110 23.27 -12.25 -0.36
N SER A 111 23.18 -13.17 -1.34
CA SER A 111 21.99 -14.00 -1.59
C SER A 111 21.62 -14.94 -0.42
N SER A 112 22.56 -15.24 0.47
CA SER A 112 22.32 -16.04 1.69
C SER A 112 21.81 -15.23 2.89
N GLY A 113 21.58 -13.93 2.69
CA GLY A 113 21.16 -12.99 3.73
C GLY A 113 22.33 -12.34 4.46
N GLY A 114 22.09 -11.15 5.00
CA GLY A 114 23.07 -10.37 5.74
C GLY A 114 22.42 -9.43 6.75
N GLU A 115 23.24 -8.90 7.65
CA GLU A 115 22.85 -7.91 8.65
C GLU A 115 23.04 -6.51 8.07
N ALA A 116 22.03 -5.65 8.20
CA ALA A 116 22.15 -4.23 7.87
C ALA A 116 22.85 -3.50 9.02
N VAL A 117 23.95 -2.83 8.71
CA VAL A 117 24.77 -2.06 9.65
C VAL A 117 25.07 -0.69 9.04
N THR A 118 25.38 0.31 9.85
CA THR A 118 25.84 1.60 9.33
C THR A 118 27.24 1.45 8.72
N LEU A 119 27.56 2.25 7.71
CA LEU A 119 28.88 2.28 7.08
C LEU A 119 30.00 2.50 8.12
N ASP A 120 29.77 3.41 9.06
CA ASP A 120 30.69 3.68 10.18
C ASP A 120 30.90 2.44 11.07
N ALA A 121 29.83 1.74 11.45
CA ALA A 121 29.95 0.52 12.24
C ALA A 121 30.64 -0.61 11.46
N ALA A 122 30.42 -0.71 10.14
CA ALA A 122 31.09 -1.69 9.30
C ALA A 122 32.61 -1.45 9.24
N GLU A 123 33.03 -0.20 9.07
CA GLU A 123 34.44 0.18 9.05
C GLU A 123 35.09 0.02 10.43
N GLN A 124 34.41 0.40 11.51
CA GLN A 124 34.89 0.20 12.89
C GLN A 124 35.07 -1.27 13.24
N ARG A 125 34.21 -2.15 12.72
CA ARG A 125 34.32 -3.61 12.87
C ARG A 125 35.39 -4.22 11.96
N GLY A 126 36.06 -3.43 11.11
CA GLY A 126 37.15 -3.88 10.24
C GLY A 126 36.70 -4.55 8.94
N TYR A 127 35.44 -4.39 8.54
CA TYR A 127 34.95 -4.94 7.27
C TYR A 127 35.48 -4.12 6.08
N VAL A 128 35.82 -4.81 4.99
CA VAL A 128 36.32 -4.16 3.76
C VAL A 128 35.24 -4.12 2.66
N PRO A 129 35.24 -3.12 1.78
CA PRO A 129 34.22 -3.00 0.72
C PRO A 129 34.27 -4.17 -0.25
N CYS A 130 33.10 -4.69 -0.61
CA CYS A 130 33.01 -5.72 -1.64
C CYS A 130 33.43 -5.17 -3.02
N LYS A 131 34.45 -5.78 -3.63
CA LYS A 131 34.93 -5.42 -4.98
C LYS A 131 33.91 -5.63 -6.10
N VAL A 132 32.83 -6.38 -5.84
CA VAL A 132 31.83 -6.77 -6.86
C VAL A 132 30.70 -5.76 -6.94
N CYS A 133 30.12 -5.37 -5.79
CA CYS A 133 29.06 -4.37 -5.75
C CYS A 133 29.58 -2.95 -5.50
N ASN A 134 30.88 -2.78 -5.26
CA ASN A 134 31.56 -1.51 -5.05
C ASN A 134 30.76 -0.54 -4.16
N PRO A 135 30.49 -0.92 -2.89
CA PRO A 135 29.71 -0.09 -1.97
C PRO A 135 30.42 1.24 -1.68
N PRO A 136 29.67 2.29 -1.29
CA PRO A 136 30.27 3.56 -0.87
C PRO A 136 31.21 3.31 0.31
N LYS A 137 32.38 3.94 0.26
CA LYS A 137 33.33 3.97 1.37
C LYS A 137 33.16 5.29 2.08
N ARG A 138 33.49 5.35 3.37
CA ARG A 138 33.55 6.65 4.03
C ARG A 138 34.72 7.41 3.42
N SER A 139 34.40 8.45 2.65
CA SER A 139 35.38 9.45 2.27
C SER A 139 35.70 10.26 3.53
N LEU A 140 36.65 9.77 4.33
CA LEU A 140 37.37 10.65 5.25
C LEU A 140 38.38 11.41 4.38
N GLU A 141 38.11 12.68 4.09
CA GLU A 141 39.19 13.66 3.87
C GLU A 141 39.89 13.95 5.20
#